data_AF-A0A6A8FJH1-F1
#
_entry.id   AF-A0A6A8FJH1-F1
#
_cell.length_a   1.000
_cell.length_b   1.000
_cell.length_c   1.000
_cell.angle_alpha   90.00
_cell.angle_beta   90.00
_cell.angle_gamma   90.00
#
_symmetry.space_group_name_H-M   'P 1'
#
loop_
_entity.id
_entity.type
_entity.pdbx_description
1 polymer ?
#
loop_
_entity_poly.entity_id
_entity_poly.type
_entity_poly.pdbx_seq_one_letter_code
_entity_poly.pdbx_strand_id
1 'polypeptide(L)'
;MNESPPSSDEVRIRLKHRDWEVEISCIEKKVKEVVENVLSGIDSSVSINSEFSTQIAELRRQIDTLTEQVHSNVIIQRQMTNPVTLQNKMAQRGGITCRGLLQSLFAEGYFGTEKPLGEVHEELSRRGFNYDRTAVSHSLTDMVRENILTRKGTMRNYQYIQRKPPSESPLQ
;
A
#
# COMPACT_ATOMS: atom_id res chain seq x y z
N MET A 1 -1.16 64.78 -32.09
CA MET A 1 -0.87 63.39 -32.50
C MET A 1 0.56 63.38 -33.04
N ASN A 2 1.45 62.60 -32.46
CA ASN A 2 2.84 62.49 -32.89
C ASN A 2 3.15 61.01 -33.05
N GLU A 3 2.97 60.48 -34.27
CA GLU A 3 3.45 59.14 -34.62
C GLU A 3 4.84 59.31 -35.23
N SER A 4 5.86 58.89 -34.49
CA SER A 4 7.22 58.77 -35.00
C SER A 4 7.29 57.62 -36.02
N PRO A 5 8.11 57.75 -37.08
CA PRO A 5 8.25 56.69 -38.09
C PRO A 5 8.85 55.41 -37.48
N PRO A 6 8.52 54.22 -38.01
CA PRO A 6 9.05 52.96 -37.50
C PRO A 6 10.58 52.94 -37.69
N SER A 7 11.31 52.83 -36.58
CA SER A 7 12.74 52.55 -36.60
C SER A 7 12.97 51.22 -37.30
N SER A 8 13.97 51.13 -38.20
CA SER A 8 14.29 49.97 -39.05
C SER A 8 14.55 48.64 -38.32
N ASP A 9 14.54 48.65 -36.99
CA ASP A 9 14.98 47.56 -36.12
C ASP A 9 13.80 46.90 -35.37
N GLU A 10 12.55 47.14 -35.80
CA GLU A 10 11.35 46.57 -35.18
C GLU A 10 10.91 45.26 -35.86
N VAL A 11 10.77 44.20 -35.07
CA VAL A 11 10.35 42.86 -35.50
C VAL A 11 8.94 42.58 -34.97
N ARG A 12 8.08 42.06 -35.85
CA ARG A 12 6.71 41.64 -35.54
C ARG A 12 6.64 40.12 -35.48
N ILE A 13 6.20 39.60 -34.34
CA ILE A 13 6.06 38.16 -34.09
C ILE A 13 4.59 37.85 -33.94
N ARG A 14 4.08 36.91 -34.75
CA ARG A 14 2.69 36.47 -34.73
C ARG A 14 2.62 35.03 -34.23
N LEU A 15 1.98 34.84 -33.09
CA LEU A 15 1.81 33.53 -32.45
C LEU A 15 0.35 33.11 -32.57
N LYS A 16 0.13 31.89 -33.08
CA LYS A 16 -1.20 31.30 -33.21
C LYS A 16 -1.27 29.96 -32.51
N HIS A 17 -2.24 29.81 -31.61
CA HIS A 17 -2.55 28.53 -30.99
C HIS A 17 -4.07 28.34 -30.90
N ARG A 18 -4.58 27.38 -31.67
CA ARG A 18 -6.01 27.10 -31.86
C ARG A 18 -6.77 28.35 -32.32
N ASP A 19 -7.76 28.81 -31.55
CA ASP A 19 -8.59 29.97 -31.83
C ASP A 19 -7.99 31.30 -31.33
N TRP A 20 -6.77 31.26 -30.77
CA TRP A 20 -6.09 32.44 -30.26
C TRP A 20 -4.94 32.87 -31.17
N GLU A 21 -4.87 34.18 -31.44
CA GLU A 21 -3.82 34.81 -32.24
C GLU A 21 -3.37 36.09 -31.56
N VAL A 22 -2.06 36.23 -31.37
CA VAL A 22 -1.44 37.41 -30.76
C VAL A 22 -0.28 37.88 -31.63
N GLU A 23 -0.22 39.19 -31.82
CA GLU A 23 0.85 39.86 -32.52
C GLU A 23 1.61 40.76 -31.55
N ILE A 24 2.93 40.59 -31.47
CA ILE A 24 3.82 41.32 -30.59
C ILE A 24 4.85 42.05 -31.46
N SER A 25 4.96 43.36 -31.32
CA SER A 25 5.95 44.19 -32.00
C SER A 25 7.03 44.61 -31.00
N CYS A 26 8.30 44.41 -31.34
CA CYS A 26 9.40 44.69 -30.43
C CYS A 26 10.73 44.85 -31.16
N ILE A 27 11.71 45.46 -30.50
CA ILE A 27 13.03 45.75 -31.08
C ILE A 27 13.83 44.45 -31.24
N GLU A 28 14.41 44.22 -32.41
CA GLU A 28 15.14 43.01 -32.82
C GLU A 28 16.16 42.52 -31.77
N LYS A 29 16.96 43.45 -31.24
CA LYS A 29 18.02 43.15 -30.26
C LYS A 29 17.49 42.48 -29.00
N LYS A 30 16.33 42.92 -28.51
CA LYS A 30 15.71 42.40 -27.28
C LYS A 30 15.07 41.03 -27.51
N VAL A 31 14.57 40.77 -28.71
CA VAL A 31 14.01 39.46 -29.09
C VAL A 31 15.09 38.40 -29.10
N LYS A 32 16.22 38.69 -29.75
CA LYS A 32 17.33 37.74 -29.89
C LYS A 32 17.84 37.26 -28.53
N GLU A 33 18.08 38.19 -27.60
CA GLU A 33 18.52 37.88 -26.24
C GLU A 33 17.52 36.99 -25.49
N VAL A 34 16.22 37.32 -25.54
CA VAL A 34 15.18 36.54 -24.85
C VAL A 34 15.05 35.15 -25.46
N VAL A 35 15.12 35.02 -26.79
CA VAL A 35 15.05 33.73 -27.48
C VAL A 35 16.26 32.85 -27.14
N GLU A 36 17.48 33.40 -27.14
CA GLU A 36 18.70 32.68 -26.75
C GLU A 36 18.61 32.17 -25.30
N ASN A 37 18.13 33.02 -24.38
CA ASN A 37 17.91 32.63 -22.98
C ASN A 37 16.89 31.50 -22.84
N VAL A 38 15.77 31.55 -23.56
CA VAL A 38 14.74 30.49 -23.53
C VAL A 38 15.27 29.18 -24.13
N LEU A 39 15.97 29.24 -25.27
CA LEU A 39 16.56 28.05 -25.89
C LEU A 39 17.58 27.38 -24.98
N SER A 40 18.41 28.16 -24.27
CA SER A 40 19.37 27.62 -23.30
C SER A 40 18.71 26.92 -22.11
N GLY A 41 17.54 27.41 -21.68
CA GLY A 41 16.76 26.80 -20.60
C GLY A 41 16.08 25.49 -21.01
N ILE A 42 15.60 25.40 -22.26
CA ILE A 42 14.98 24.18 -22.81
C ILE A 42 16.03 23.07 -22.96
N ASP A 43 17.23 23.39 -23.46
CA ASP A 43 18.30 22.40 -23.65
C ASP A 43 18.71 21.74 -22.32
N SER A 44 18.83 22.55 -21.27
CA SER A 44 19.08 22.07 -19.89
C SER A 44 17.98 21.13 -19.39
N SER A 45 16.71 21.42 -19.70
CA SER A 45 15.58 20.56 -19.30
C SER A 45 15.56 19.21 -20.02
N VAL A 46 16.04 19.16 -21.27
CA VAL A 46 16.14 17.93 -22.05
C VAL A 46 17.23 17.01 -21.49
N SER A 47 18.39 17.56 -21.10
CA SER A 47 19.46 16.80 -20.45
C SER A 47 19.00 16.17 -19.13
N ILE A 48 18.29 16.94 -18.30
CA ILE A 48 17.76 16.46 -17.00
C ILE A 48 16.75 15.32 -17.19
N ASN A 49 15.84 15.43 -18.17
CA ASN A 49 14.87 14.38 -18.47
C ASN A 49 15.52 13.10 -18.98
N SER A 50 16.64 13.21 -19.71
CA SER A 50 17.43 12.08 -20.18
C SER A 50 18.08 11.34 -18.99
N GLU A 51 18.73 12.07 -18.09
CA GLU A 51 19.35 11.50 -16.88
C GLU A 51 18.32 10.79 -16.00
N PHE A 52 17.17 11.41 -15.74
CA PHE A 52 16.10 10.77 -14.99
C PHE A 52 15.55 9.51 -15.68
N SER A 53 15.41 9.53 -16.99
CA SER A 53 14.95 8.36 -17.75
C SER A 53 15.91 7.18 -17.61
N THR A 54 17.22 7.46 -17.63
CA THR A 54 18.24 6.41 -17.42
C THR A 54 18.24 5.87 -15.99
N GLN A 55 18.07 6.73 -14.99
CA GLN A 55 17.94 6.30 -13.59
C GLN A 55 16.69 5.47 -13.35
N ILE A 56 15.56 5.83 -13.96
CA ILE A 56 14.32 5.04 -13.88
C ILE A 56 14.50 3.65 -14.49
N ALA A 57 15.20 3.55 -15.62
CA ALA A 57 15.48 2.27 -16.25
C ALA A 57 16.37 1.37 -15.37
N GLU A 58 17.41 1.95 -14.75
CA GLU A 58 18.30 1.19 -13.86
C GLU A 58 17.60 0.74 -12.57
N LEU A 59 16.79 1.61 -11.96
CA LEU A 59 16.01 1.24 -10.78
C LEU A 59 15.04 0.08 -11.05
N ARG A 60 14.40 0.07 -12.23
CA ARG A 60 13.54 -1.05 -12.64
C ARG A 60 14.33 -2.35 -12.74
N ARG A 61 15.51 -2.32 -13.35
CA ARG A 61 16.42 -3.49 -13.45
C ARG A 61 16.82 -4.03 -12.08
N GLN A 62 17.07 -3.15 -11.11
CA GLN A 62 17.39 -3.55 -9.73
C GLN A 62 16.19 -4.21 -9.05
N ILE A 63 14.97 -3.69 -9.24
CA ILE A 63 13.74 -4.28 -8.70
C ILE A 63 13.54 -5.71 -9.25
N ASP A 64 13.74 -5.90 -10.55
CA ASP A 64 13.59 -7.21 -11.18
C ASP A 64 14.61 -8.21 -10.60
N THR A 65 15.87 -7.80 -10.48
CA THR A 65 16.95 -8.60 -9.89
C THR A 65 16.64 -8.99 -8.43
N LEU A 66 16.21 -8.03 -7.61
CA LEU A 66 15.84 -8.29 -6.22
C LEU A 66 14.63 -9.23 -6.11
N THR A 67 13.66 -9.09 -7.02
CA THR A 67 12.47 -9.93 -7.06
C THR A 67 12.81 -11.38 -7.39
N GLU A 68 13.76 -11.62 -8.31
CA GLU A 68 14.27 -12.96 -8.63
C GLU A 68 15.06 -13.57 -7.46
N GLN A 69 15.88 -12.78 -6.76
CA GLN A 69 16.60 -13.22 -5.58
C GLN A 69 15.65 -13.59 -4.43
N VAL A 70 14.62 -12.79 -4.18
CA VAL A 70 13.58 -13.10 -3.18
C VAL A 70 12.83 -14.37 -3.54
N HIS A 71 12.43 -14.57 -4.80
CA HIS A 71 11.77 -15.80 -5.24
C HIS A 71 12.65 -17.03 -4.99
N SER A 72 13.94 -16.95 -5.33
CA SER A 72 14.90 -18.04 -5.14
C SER A 72 15.11 -18.35 -3.65
N ASN A 73 15.24 -17.32 -2.81
CA ASN A 73 15.36 -17.47 -1.35
C ASN A 73 14.09 -18.05 -0.71
N VAL A 74 12.91 -17.68 -1.21
CA VAL A 74 11.63 -18.24 -0.75
C VAL A 74 11.50 -19.71 -1.14
N ILE A 75 11.97 -20.11 -2.32
CA ILE A 75 11.95 -21.51 -2.78
C ILE A 75 12.93 -22.36 -1.97
N ILE A 76 14.15 -21.87 -1.71
CA ILE A 76 15.15 -22.57 -0.88
C ILE A 76 14.67 -22.72 0.57
N GLN A 77 14.04 -21.69 1.15
CA GLN A 77 13.44 -21.79 2.49
C GLN A 77 12.30 -22.82 2.55
N ARG A 78 11.49 -22.96 1.50
CA ARG A 78 10.40 -23.97 1.46
C ARG A 78 10.89 -25.41 1.48
N GLN A 79 12.10 -25.68 0.98
CA GLN A 79 12.66 -27.04 0.96
C GLN A 79 13.30 -27.45 2.28
N MET A 80 13.63 -26.50 3.17
CA MET A 80 14.31 -26.76 4.45
C MET A 80 13.43 -26.65 5.71
N THR A 81 12.21 -26.12 5.61
CA THR A 81 11.34 -25.98 6.79
C THR A 81 10.39 -27.16 6.96
N ASN A 82 10.59 -27.93 8.03
CA ASN A 82 9.65 -28.90 8.59
C ASN A 82 8.20 -28.37 8.63
N PRO A 83 7.18 -29.25 8.52
CA PRO A 83 5.75 -28.89 8.34
C PRO A 83 5.12 -28.13 9.52
N VAL A 84 5.88 -27.82 10.57
CA VAL A 84 5.42 -27.07 11.77
C VAL A 84 5.27 -25.55 11.49
N THR A 85 5.81 -25.02 10.39
CA THR A 85 5.95 -23.56 10.21
C THR A 85 4.78 -22.87 9.47
N LEU A 86 3.89 -23.61 8.78
CA LEU A 86 2.78 -23.01 8.03
C LEU A 86 1.69 -22.37 8.92
N GLN A 87 1.59 -22.76 10.20
CA GLN A 87 0.68 -22.13 11.17
C GLN A 87 1.11 -20.70 11.58
N ASN A 88 2.37 -20.32 11.36
CA ASN A 88 2.92 -19.06 11.88
C ASN A 88 2.68 -17.81 11.00
N LYS A 89 2.16 -17.94 9.77
CA LYS A 89 1.92 -16.77 8.90
C LYS A 89 0.60 -16.03 9.14
N MET A 90 -0.39 -16.69 9.74
CA MET A 90 -1.64 -16.01 10.13
C MET A 90 -1.51 -15.31 11.50
N ALA A 91 -0.63 -15.79 12.38
CA ALA A 91 -0.35 -15.17 13.69
C ALA A 91 0.42 -13.84 13.59
N GLN A 92 1.20 -13.63 12.53
CA GLN A 92 2.06 -12.43 12.38
C GLN A 92 1.34 -11.20 11.78
N ARG A 93 0.08 -11.33 11.33
CA ARG A 93 -0.73 -10.19 10.83
C ARG A 93 -1.71 -9.60 11.85
N GLY A 94 -1.91 -10.27 12.98
CA GLY A 94 -2.62 -9.70 14.12
C GLY A 94 -1.60 -9.11 15.08
N GLY A 95 -1.48 -7.77 15.15
CA GLY A 95 -0.61 -7.11 16.12
C GLY A 95 -1.00 -7.43 17.58
N ILE A 96 -0.36 -6.75 18.55
CA ILE A 96 -0.67 -6.79 20.00
C ILE A 96 -2.06 -6.19 20.28
N THR A 97 -3.09 -6.61 19.56
CA THR A 97 -4.47 -6.15 19.69
C THR A 97 -5.32 -7.34 20.11
N CYS A 98 -6.38 -7.08 20.89
CA CYS A 98 -7.29 -8.13 21.33
C CYS A 98 -7.83 -8.96 20.15
N ARG A 99 -8.15 -8.29 19.03
CA ARG A 99 -8.65 -8.94 17.81
C ARG A 99 -7.61 -9.93 17.24
N GLY A 100 -6.35 -9.51 17.13
CA GLY A 100 -5.26 -10.35 16.61
C GLY A 100 -5.00 -11.58 17.48
N LEU A 101 -5.03 -11.41 18.80
CA LEU A 101 -4.85 -12.52 19.75
C LEU A 101 -6.01 -13.52 19.71
N LEU A 102 -7.25 -13.04 19.52
CA LEU A 102 -8.39 -13.93 19.32
C LEU A 102 -8.31 -14.68 17.98
N GLN A 103 -7.71 -14.08 16.94
CA GLN A 103 -7.44 -14.77 15.68
C GLN A 103 -6.36 -15.85 15.83
N SER A 104 -5.32 -15.61 16.63
CA SER A 104 -4.31 -16.64 16.90
C SER A 104 -4.92 -17.80 17.68
N LEU A 105 -5.70 -17.52 18.74
CA LEU A 105 -6.47 -18.53 19.48
C LEU A 105 -7.38 -19.36 18.56
N PHE A 106 -8.03 -18.71 17.60
CA PHE A 106 -8.84 -19.38 16.59
C PHE A 106 -8.02 -20.29 15.68
N ALA A 107 -6.87 -19.82 15.17
CA ALA A 107 -5.99 -20.61 14.32
C ALA A 107 -5.39 -21.83 15.06
N GLU A 108 -5.17 -21.69 16.37
CA GLU A 108 -4.72 -22.77 17.26
C GLU A 108 -5.85 -23.78 17.60
N GLY A 109 -7.10 -23.52 17.19
CA GLY A 109 -8.23 -24.39 17.47
C GLY A 109 -8.81 -24.27 18.89
N TYR A 110 -8.47 -23.22 19.64
CA TYR A 110 -8.95 -23.01 21.02
C TYR A 110 -10.49 -22.97 21.10
N PHE A 111 -11.13 -22.41 20.08
CA PHE A 111 -12.59 -22.35 19.94
C PHE A 111 -13.21 -23.62 19.35
N GLY A 112 -12.48 -24.74 19.28
CA GLY A 112 -13.02 -26.03 18.84
C GLY A 112 -14.09 -26.61 19.77
N THR A 113 -14.16 -26.11 21.01
CA THR A 113 -15.22 -26.38 22.00
C THR A 113 -15.92 -25.08 22.38
N GLU A 114 -17.06 -25.17 23.05
CA GLU A 114 -17.85 -24.01 23.49
C GLU A 114 -17.13 -23.28 24.61
N LYS A 115 -16.70 -22.02 24.37
CA LYS A 115 -15.95 -21.20 25.33
C LYS A 115 -16.75 -20.00 25.82
N PRO A 116 -17.00 -19.82 27.12
CA PRO A 116 -17.61 -18.60 27.64
C PRO A 116 -16.63 -17.42 27.63
N LEU A 117 -17.16 -16.19 27.66
CA LEU A 117 -16.35 -14.96 27.69
C LEU A 117 -15.29 -14.94 28.81
N GLY A 118 -15.63 -15.46 30.00
CA GLY A 118 -14.71 -15.51 31.14
C GLY A 118 -13.46 -16.34 30.85
N GLU A 119 -13.64 -17.55 30.31
CA GLU A 119 -12.54 -18.46 30.00
C GLU A 119 -11.64 -17.91 28.88
N VAL A 120 -12.23 -17.24 27.89
CA VAL A 120 -11.46 -16.58 26.82
C VAL A 120 -10.60 -15.43 27.39
N HIS A 121 -11.17 -14.64 28.31
CA HIS A 121 -10.47 -13.55 28.97
C HIS A 121 -9.33 -14.04 29.88
N GLU A 122 -9.57 -15.10 30.64
CA GLU A 122 -8.55 -15.76 31.46
C GLU A 122 -7.43 -16.34 30.61
N GLU A 123 -7.74 -16.96 29.47
CA GLU A 123 -6.72 -17.50 28.56
C GLU A 123 -5.84 -16.40 27.96
N LEU A 124 -6.41 -15.25 27.58
CA LEU A 124 -5.61 -14.10 27.16
C LEU A 124 -4.70 -13.61 28.28
N SER A 125 -5.22 -13.52 29.51
CA SER A 125 -4.45 -13.10 30.68
C SER A 125 -3.32 -14.09 31.00
N ARG A 126 -3.58 -15.40 30.89
CA ARG A 126 -2.60 -16.48 31.05
C ARG A 126 -1.46 -16.39 30.04
N ARG A 127 -1.75 -15.90 28.83
CA ARG A 127 -0.76 -15.63 27.77
C ARG A 127 -0.01 -14.31 27.96
N GLY A 128 -0.26 -13.59 29.06
CA GLY A 128 0.39 -12.32 29.38
C GLY A 128 -0.34 -11.09 28.86
N PHE A 129 -1.56 -11.23 28.35
CA PHE A 129 -2.33 -10.15 27.76
C PHE A 129 -3.53 -9.77 28.63
N ASN A 130 -3.39 -8.67 29.36
CA ASN A 130 -4.41 -8.17 30.29
C ASN A 130 -5.34 -7.17 29.59
N TYR A 131 -6.34 -7.67 28.86
CA TYR A 131 -7.39 -6.83 28.26
C TYR A 131 -8.58 -6.66 29.19
N ASP A 132 -9.26 -5.52 29.08
CA ASP A 132 -10.56 -5.34 29.71
C ASP A 132 -11.60 -6.33 29.15
N ARG A 133 -12.42 -6.89 30.03
CA ARG A 133 -13.45 -7.88 29.68
C ARG A 133 -14.41 -7.39 28.60
N THR A 134 -14.70 -6.09 28.61
CA THR A 134 -15.55 -5.42 27.61
C THR A 134 -14.88 -5.41 26.23
N ALA A 135 -13.57 -5.16 26.15
CA ALA A 135 -12.82 -5.17 24.88
C ALA A 135 -12.76 -6.57 24.26
N VAL A 136 -12.59 -7.61 25.08
CA VAL A 136 -12.67 -9.01 24.65
C VAL A 136 -14.07 -9.33 24.14
N SER A 137 -15.12 -8.91 24.86
CA SER A 137 -16.51 -9.12 24.45
C SER A 137 -16.84 -8.44 23.12
N HIS A 138 -16.37 -7.21 22.89
CA HIS A 138 -16.55 -6.51 21.62
C HIS A 138 -15.85 -7.27 20.48
N SER A 139 -14.58 -7.64 20.67
CA SER A 139 -13.80 -8.34 19.64
C SER A 139 -14.39 -9.71 19.29
N LEU A 140 -14.91 -10.45 20.27
CA LEU A 140 -15.65 -11.69 20.05
C LEU A 140 -16.96 -11.47 19.30
N THR A 141 -17.66 -10.37 19.58
CA THR A 141 -18.88 -10.00 18.87
C THR A 141 -18.60 -9.67 17.41
N ASP A 142 -17.50 -8.97 17.13
CA ASP A 142 -17.07 -8.67 15.77
C ASP A 142 -16.71 -9.95 15.00
N MET A 143 -16.00 -10.89 15.63
CA MET A 143 -15.75 -12.23 15.05
C MET A 143 -17.01 -13.01 14.72
N VAL A 144 -18.07 -12.84 15.52
CA VAL A 144 -19.37 -13.47 15.25
C VAL A 144 -20.06 -12.79 14.06
N ARG A 145 -20.01 -11.46 13.98
CA ARG A 145 -20.55 -10.69 12.84
C ARG A 145 -19.85 -11.02 11.52
N GLU A 146 -18.54 -11.26 11.59
CA GLU A 146 -17.71 -11.68 10.46
C GLU A 146 -17.87 -13.17 10.10
N ASN A 147 -18.79 -13.91 10.77
CA ASN A 147 -19.05 -15.33 10.57
C ASN A 147 -17.86 -16.27 10.84
N ILE A 148 -16.86 -15.82 11.61
CA ILE A 148 -15.69 -16.62 12.01
C ILE A 148 -16.04 -17.49 13.22
N LEU A 149 -16.74 -16.91 14.19
CA LEU A 149 -17.25 -17.62 15.37
C LEU A 149 -18.77 -17.70 15.32
N THR A 150 -19.31 -18.71 15.97
CA THR A 150 -20.75 -18.84 16.25
C THR A 150 -20.97 -18.62 17.73
N ARG A 151 -21.97 -17.80 18.07
CA ARG A 151 -22.39 -17.56 19.45
C ARG A 151 -23.61 -18.43 19.78
N LYS A 152 -23.49 -19.28 20.81
CA LYS A 152 -24.56 -20.14 21.34
C LYS A 152 -25.01 -19.67 22.72
N GLY A 153 -26.21 -20.07 23.13
CA GLY A 153 -26.76 -19.80 24.46
C GLY A 153 -27.69 -18.58 24.52
N THR A 154 -28.08 -18.21 25.74
CA THR A 154 -29.02 -17.13 26.03
C THR A 154 -28.29 -15.88 26.52
N MET A 155 -29.02 -14.77 26.63
CA MET A 155 -28.46 -13.50 27.12
C MET A 155 -27.67 -13.69 28.42
N ARG A 156 -26.44 -13.19 28.46
CA ARG A 156 -25.44 -13.31 29.55
C ARG A 156 -24.76 -14.68 29.72
N ASN A 157 -25.25 -15.73 29.07
CA ASN A 157 -24.66 -17.08 29.10
C ASN A 157 -24.21 -17.51 27.71
N TYR A 158 -23.59 -16.58 26.98
CA TYR A 158 -23.10 -16.85 25.64
C TYR A 158 -21.80 -17.64 25.65
N GLN A 159 -21.73 -18.61 24.75
CA GLN A 159 -20.54 -19.40 24.48
C GLN A 159 -20.15 -19.25 23.01
N TYR A 160 -18.85 -19.17 22.77
CA TYR A 160 -18.26 -18.95 21.46
C TYR A 160 -17.62 -20.25 20.98
N ILE A 161 -17.98 -20.66 19.77
CA ILE A 161 -17.44 -21.86 19.13
C ILE A 161 -17.07 -21.52 17.69
N GLN A 162 -15.95 -22.05 17.23
CA GLN A 162 -15.52 -21.96 15.85
C GLN A 162 -16.47 -22.73 14.95
N ARG A 163 -16.75 -22.16 13.77
CA ARG A 163 -17.49 -22.84 12.70
C ARG A 163 -16.58 -23.94 12.09
N LYS A 164 -17.06 -25.17 11.86
CA LYS A 164 -16.35 -26.27 11.12
C LYS A 164 -16.93 -26.44 9.68
N PRO A 165 -16.22 -26.92 8.60
CA PRO A 165 -14.76 -26.96 8.26
C PRO A 165 -14.41 -26.50 6.78
N PRO A 166 -13.13 -26.53 6.28
CA PRO A 166 -12.64 -27.71 5.53
C PRO A 166 -11.34 -28.31 6.11
N SER A 167 -11.39 -29.62 6.33
CA SER A 167 -10.25 -30.52 6.44
C SER A 167 -9.37 -30.42 5.19
N GLU A 168 -8.06 -30.53 5.34
CA GLU A 168 -7.18 -30.92 4.24
C GLU A 168 -7.66 -32.25 3.62
N SER A 169 -7.73 -32.25 2.28
CA SER A 169 -7.67 -33.39 1.34
C SER A 169 -8.91 -34.28 1.13
N PRO A 170 -9.24 -34.51 -0.16
CA PRO A 170 -9.17 -35.84 -0.72
C PRO A 170 -8.06 -35.88 -1.78
N LEU A 171 -6.94 -36.51 -1.44
CA LEU A 171 -6.15 -37.25 -2.41
C LEU A 171 -6.86 -38.59 -2.58
N GLN A 172 -7.62 -38.72 -3.68
CA GLN A 172 -7.92 -39.98 -4.36
C GLN A 172 -7.92 -39.72 -5.85
#